data_AF-A0A2A4WWX7-F1
#
_entry.id   AF-A0A2A4WWX7-F1
#
_cell.length_a   1.000
_cell.length_b   1.000
_cell.length_c   1.000
_cell.angle_alpha   90.00
_cell.angle_beta   90.00
_cell.angle_gamma   90.00
#
_symmetry.space_group_name_H-M   'P 1'
#
loop_
_entity.id
_entity.type
_entity.pdbx_description
1 polymer ?
#
loop_
_entity_poly.entity_id
_entity_poly.type
_entity_poly.pdbx_seq_one_letter_code
_entity_poly.pdbx_strand_id
1 'polypeptide(L)'
;MIPKRKLREFIYQTLFAMDFFEQTSKEPIVDFVMNFGKVSKTIAREVVERTFEIREFYGKIDLIINKFMVSYNSQFISKVELNTLRLATYEMLFDTNIDGKIAISEAIRIVKKFGSKEGGAFVNAVLDTIYQEDLLSGDKLAVILEEEAIKAEAIRKEEAIKAEILREEEAAIREEEEAIRAEILREEEIIREEEEIMREEEEIMREEEELMREEEELMRDEEIMREDEAMREDEAAVATQEVAATHDEAAATEENVEEATQDEAATEEAATEEAATEEAAA
;
A
#
# COMPACT_ATOMS: atom_id res chain seq x y z
N MET A 1 41.92 13.95 -41.01
CA MET A 1 42.15 12.58 -40.51
C MET A 1 42.85 12.67 -39.17
N ILE A 2 42.33 12.03 -38.12
CA ILE A 2 43.00 12.01 -36.81
C ILE A 2 44.15 10.98 -36.85
N PRO A 3 45.31 11.23 -36.21
CA PRO A 3 46.38 10.24 -36.15
C PRO A 3 45.89 8.94 -35.50
N LYS A 4 46.25 7.77 -36.07
CA LYS A 4 45.84 6.44 -35.58
C LYS A 4 46.07 6.27 -34.06
N ARG A 5 47.19 6.78 -33.56
CA ARG A 5 47.53 6.78 -32.13
C ARG A 5 46.51 7.51 -31.25
N LYS A 6 45.96 8.63 -31.73
CA LYS A 6 44.94 9.40 -31.01
C LYS A 6 43.57 8.72 -31.11
N LEU A 7 43.27 8.07 -32.23
CA LEU A 7 42.07 7.23 -32.36
C LEU A 7 42.07 6.07 -31.36
N ARG A 8 43.19 5.32 -31.26
CA ARG A 8 43.36 4.25 -30.26
C ARG A 8 43.15 4.74 -28.84
N GLU A 9 43.64 5.95 -28.53
CA GLU A 9 43.47 6.53 -27.21
C GLU A 9 42.00 6.83 -26.88
N PHE A 10 41.22 7.33 -27.85
CA PHE A 10 39.78 7.49 -27.68
C PHE A 10 39.05 6.15 -27.51
N ILE A 11 39.45 5.13 -28.26
CA ILE A 11 38.91 3.77 -28.10
C ILE A 11 39.16 3.27 -26.67
N TYR A 12 40.40 3.37 -26.19
CA TYR A 12 40.75 3.01 -24.82
C TYR A 12 39.94 3.78 -23.77
N GLN A 13 39.83 5.10 -23.89
CA GLN A 13 39.06 5.92 -22.96
C GLN A 13 37.58 5.55 -22.95
N THR A 14 37.02 5.20 -24.10
CA THR A 14 35.62 4.78 -24.24
C THR A 14 35.41 3.41 -23.59
N LEU A 15 36.31 2.43 -23.85
CA LEU A 15 36.29 1.12 -23.19
C LEU A 15 36.34 1.27 -21.66
N PHE A 16 37.26 2.10 -21.16
CA PHE A 16 37.39 2.38 -19.73
C PHE A 16 36.15 3.04 -19.14
N ALA A 17 35.54 4.01 -19.84
CA ALA A 17 34.32 4.67 -19.38
C ALA A 17 33.13 3.70 -19.30
N MET A 18 33.01 2.80 -20.27
CA MET A 18 31.95 1.79 -20.31
C MET A 18 32.04 0.75 -19.18
N ASP A 19 33.17 0.66 -18.46
CA ASP A 19 33.28 -0.17 -17.24
C ASP A 19 32.64 0.48 -16.00
N PHE A 20 32.11 1.70 -16.12
CA PHE A 20 31.37 2.41 -15.06
C PHE A 20 29.93 2.68 -15.44
N PHE A 21 29.58 2.58 -16.73
CA PHE A 21 28.24 2.88 -17.23
C PHE A 21 27.70 1.69 -18.01
N GLU A 22 26.62 1.09 -17.52
CA GLU A 22 25.84 0.11 -18.28
C GLU A 22 24.94 0.84 -19.28
N GLN A 23 25.55 1.26 -20.40
CA GLN A 23 24.82 1.86 -21.53
C GLN A 23 24.69 0.82 -22.64
N THR A 24 23.45 0.46 -22.98
CA THR A 24 23.15 -0.50 -24.07
C THR A 24 23.09 0.19 -25.44
N SER A 25 22.80 1.50 -25.48
CA SER A 25 22.69 2.29 -26.72
C SER A 25 24.02 2.95 -27.10
N LYS A 26 24.28 3.02 -28.41
CA LYS A 26 25.51 3.62 -28.98
C LYS A 26 25.43 5.16 -29.01
N GLU A 27 24.24 5.73 -29.20
CA GLU A 27 24.03 7.16 -29.45
C GLU A 27 24.54 8.06 -28.30
N PRO A 28 24.22 7.78 -27.02
CA PRO A 28 24.75 8.58 -25.90
C PRO A 28 26.29 8.56 -25.82
N ILE A 29 26.89 7.43 -26.19
CA ILE A 29 28.35 7.25 -26.18
C ILE A 29 28.98 8.04 -27.33
N VAL A 30 28.35 8.07 -28.51
CA VAL A 30 28.80 8.91 -29.63
C VAL A 30 28.82 10.38 -29.23
N ASP A 31 27.75 10.87 -28.61
CA ASP A 31 27.68 12.27 -28.16
C ASP A 31 28.72 12.57 -27.08
N PHE A 32 28.94 11.63 -26.15
CA PHE A 32 30.01 11.73 -25.15
C PHE A 32 31.39 11.84 -25.81
N VAL A 33 31.74 10.94 -26.72
CA VAL A 33 33.05 10.95 -27.42
C VAL A 33 33.21 12.23 -28.24
N MET A 34 32.15 12.70 -28.90
CA MET A 34 32.18 13.92 -29.70
C MET A 34 32.49 15.15 -28.83
N ASN A 35 31.79 15.29 -27.70
CA ASN A 35 31.95 16.41 -26.78
C ASN A 35 33.27 16.36 -26.00
N PHE A 36 33.64 15.19 -25.48
CA PHE A 36 34.87 14.99 -24.71
C PHE A 36 36.11 15.09 -25.58
N GLY A 37 36.10 14.42 -26.74
CA GLY A 37 37.23 14.38 -27.67
C GLY A 37 37.38 15.63 -28.53
N LYS A 38 36.36 16.49 -28.57
CA LYS A 38 36.24 17.62 -29.52
C LYS A 38 36.48 17.16 -30.96
N VAL A 39 35.87 16.05 -31.32
CA VAL A 39 36.00 15.40 -32.64
C VAL A 39 34.71 15.53 -33.44
N SER A 40 34.78 15.28 -34.75
CA SER A 40 33.56 15.23 -35.57
C SER A 40 32.72 14.00 -35.24
N LYS A 41 31.41 14.07 -35.52
CA LYS A 41 30.47 12.96 -35.34
C LYS A 41 30.91 11.68 -36.06
N THR A 42 31.52 11.80 -37.23
CA THR A 42 32.03 10.66 -38.01
C THR A 42 33.11 9.91 -37.25
N ILE A 43 34.06 10.63 -36.65
CA ILE A 43 35.15 10.01 -35.88
C ILE A 43 34.62 9.43 -34.57
N ALA A 44 33.72 10.15 -33.89
CA ALA A 44 33.08 9.63 -32.69
C ALA A 44 32.35 8.31 -32.95
N ARG A 45 31.66 8.21 -34.10
CA ARG A 45 31.01 6.98 -34.54
C ARG A 45 32.01 5.86 -34.82
N GLU A 46 33.10 6.14 -35.53
CA GLU A 46 34.18 5.18 -35.78
C GLU A 46 34.78 4.62 -34.47
N VAL A 47 35.04 5.49 -33.49
CA VAL A 47 35.53 5.07 -32.16
C VAL A 47 34.51 4.15 -31.49
N VAL A 48 33.24 4.53 -31.47
CA VAL A 48 32.19 3.76 -30.81
C VAL A 48 31.96 2.42 -31.49
N GLU A 49 31.89 2.37 -32.82
CA GLU A 49 31.75 1.12 -33.57
C GLU A 49 32.86 0.14 -33.21
N ARG A 50 34.11 0.61 -33.25
CA ARG A 50 35.27 -0.21 -32.90
C ARG A 50 35.32 -0.62 -31.44
N THR A 51 34.89 0.25 -30.52
CA THR A 51 34.76 -0.09 -29.09
C THR A 51 33.75 -1.22 -28.88
N PHE A 52 32.61 -1.20 -29.58
CA PHE A 52 31.62 -2.28 -29.49
C PHE A 52 32.12 -3.57 -30.11
N GLU A 53 32.80 -3.52 -31.26
CA GLU A 53 33.46 -4.69 -31.87
C GLU A 53 34.41 -5.35 -30.88
N ILE A 54 35.29 -4.59 -30.22
CA ILE A 54 36.22 -5.14 -29.22
C ILE A 54 35.47 -5.78 -28.04
N ARG A 55 34.37 -5.17 -27.60
CA ARG A 55 33.55 -5.69 -26.48
C ARG A 55 32.92 -7.04 -26.76
N GLU A 56 32.58 -7.35 -28.02
CA GLU A 56 32.08 -8.68 -28.39
C GLU A 56 33.13 -9.78 -28.11
N PHE A 57 34.42 -9.44 -28.11
CA PHE A 57 35.51 -10.36 -27.81
C PHE A 57 35.93 -10.39 -26.34
N TYR A 58 35.36 -9.56 -25.46
CA TYR A 58 35.78 -9.47 -24.06
C TYR A 58 35.81 -10.84 -23.35
N GLY A 59 34.82 -11.70 -23.60
CA GLY A 59 34.81 -13.04 -23.02
C GLY A 59 36.06 -13.85 -23.40
N LYS A 60 36.42 -13.88 -24.68
CA LYS A 60 37.62 -14.59 -25.17
C LYS A 60 38.91 -13.93 -24.68
N ILE A 61 38.96 -12.61 -24.71
CA ILE A 61 40.13 -11.83 -24.30
C ILE A 61 40.42 -12.03 -22.81
N ASP A 62 39.40 -11.97 -21.96
CA ASP A 62 39.57 -12.12 -20.51
C ASP A 62 40.03 -13.53 -20.15
N LEU A 63 39.55 -14.56 -20.86
CA LEU A 63 40.03 -15.93 -20.71
C LEU A 63 41.53 -16.06 -21.01
N ILE A 64 41.98 -15.50 -22.15
CA ILE A 64 43.41 -15.45 -22.53
C ILE A 64 44.22 -14.76 -21.43
N ILE A 65 43.82 -13.54 -21.07
CA ILE A 65 44.53 -12.73 -20.09
C ILE A 65 44.66 -13.51 -18.77
N ASN A 66 43.56 -14.09 -18.28
CA ASN A 66 43.54 -14.84 -17.03
C ASN A 66 44.46 -16.07 -17.07
N LYS A 67 44.49 -16.80 -18.19
CA LYS A 67 45.39 -17.97 -18.37
C LYS A 67 46.85 -17.61 -18.20
N PHE A 68 47.30 -16.50 -18.79
CA PHE A 68 48.70 -16.06 -18.70
C PHE A 68 48.99 -15.23 -17.45
N MET A 69 47.95 -14.80 -16.73
CA MET A 69 48.09 -14.11 -15.46
C MET A 69 48.28 -15.05 -14.25
N VAL A 70 48.01 -16.36 -14.35
CA VAL A 70 48.12 -17.31 -13.22
C VAL A 70 49.52 -17.31 -12.57
N SER A 71 50.57 -17.03 -13.33
CA SER A 71 51.95 -16.93 -12.83
C SER A 71 52.25 -15.61 -12.09
N TYR A 72 51.36 -14.61 -12.19
CA TYR A 72 51.45 -13.33 -11.53
C TYR A 72 50.51 -13.33 -10.32
N ASN A 73 51.00 -13.01 -9.13
CA ASN A 73 50.22 -12.98 -7.90
C ASN A 73 49.12 -11.88 -8.00
N SER A 74 47.92 -12.26 -8.45
CA SER A 74 46.98 -11.43 -9.20
C SER A 74 46.01 -10.60 -8.35
N GLN A 75 46.35 -10.27 -7.10
CA GLN A 75 45.31 -9.84 -6.18
C GLN A 75 44.72 -8.45 -6.45
N PHE A 76 45.35 -7.56 -7.23
CA PHE A 76 44.72 -6.29 -7.65
C PHE A 76 45.26 -5.78 -8.99
N ILE A 77 44.65 -6.19 -10.12
CA ILE A 77 44.89 -5.50 -11.40
C ILE A 77 44.04 -4.22 -11.44
N SER A 78 44.67 -3.08 -11.74
CA SER A 78 43.90 -1.85 -11.90
C SER A 78 43.02 -1.91 -13.16
N LYS A 79 41.86 -1.23 -13.14
CA LYS A 79 41.02 -1.11 -14.35
C LYS A 79 41.78 -0.54 -15.54
N VAL A 80 42.81 0.29 -15.31
CA VAL A 80 43.67 0.85 -16.36
C VAL A 80 44.50 -0.24 -17.04
N GLU A 81 45.19 -1.07 -16.25
CA GLU A 81 46.00 -2.17 -16.78
C GLU A 81 45.10 -3.20 -17.47
N LEU A 82 43.96 -3.56 -16.86
CA LEU A 82 43.03 -4.53 -17.43
C LEU A 82 42.48 -4.08 -18.79
N ASN A 83 41.96 -2.84 -18.89
CA ASN A 83 41.45 -2.34 -20.18
C ASN A 83 42.56 -2.19 -21.22
N THR A 84 43.79 -1.90 -20.79
CA THR A 84 44.93 -1.84 -21.70
C THR A 84 45.30 -3.22 -22.23
N LEU A 85 45.35 -4.24 -21.37
CA LEU A 85 45.55 -5.62 -21.77
C LEU A 85 44.45 -6.04 -22.74
N ARG A 86 43.17 -5.78 -22.43
CA ARG A 86 42.05 -6.14 -23.29
C ARG A 86 42.18 -5.59 -24.71
N LEU A 87 42.45 -4.29 -24.81
CA LEU A 87 42.63 -3.62 -26.11
C LEU A 87 43.84 -4.18 -26.87
N ALA A 88 44.97 -4.36 -26.20
CA ALA A 88 46.20 -4.82 -26.86
C ALA A 88 46.09 -6.28 -27.30
N THR A 89 45.54 -7.16 -26.46
CA THR A 89 45.27 -8.56 -26.80
C THR A 89 44.32 -8.66 -27.98
N TYR A 90 43.29 -7.80 -28.05
CA TYR A 90 42.44 -7.74 -29.23
C TYR A 90 43.21 -7.37 -30.49
N GLU A 91 43.98 -6.28 -30.44
CA GLU A 91 44.76 -5.82 -31.59
C GLU A 91 45.81 -6.84 -32.03
N MET A 92 46.36 -7.62 -31.11
CA MET A 92 47.36 -8.65 -31.41
C MET A 92 46.77 -9.89 -32.08
N LEU A 93 45.61 -10.35 -31.62
CA LEU A 93 45.09 -11.68 -31.97
C LEU A 93 43.92 -11.66 -32.94
N PHE A 94 43.16 -10.57 -32.97
CA PHE A 94 41.91 -10.49 -33.76
C PHE A 94 41.95 -9.39 -34.84
N ASP A 95 42.82 -8.39 -34.72
CA ASP A 95 42.99 -7.37 -35.76
C ASP A 95 44.18 -7.65 -36.68
N THR A 96 43.89 -8.22 -37.85
CA THR A 96 44.92 -8.55 -38.86
C THR A 96 45.66 -7.34 -39.44
N ASN A 97 45.22 -6.11 -39.14
CA ASN A 97 45.83 -4.90 -39.68
C ASN A 97 46.88 -4.27 -38.75
N ILE A 98 47.05 -4.80 -37.53
CA ILE A 98 47.96 -4.26 -36.53
C ILE A 98 49.01 -5.31 -36.20
N ASP A 99 50.28 -4.94 -36.35
CA ASP A 99 51.39 -5.79 -35.92
C ASP A 99 51.41 -5.91 -34.39
N GLY A 100 51.57 -7.12 -33.87
CA GLY A 100 51.52 -7.38 -32.43
C GLY A 100 52.56 -6.58 -31.63
N LYS A 101 53.76 -6.32 -32.19
CA LYS A 101 54.77 -5.50 -31.50
C LYS A 101 54.36 -4.03 -31.43
N ILE A 102 53.65 -3.54 -32.45
CA ILE A 102 53.05 -2.20 -32.44
C ILE A 102 51.97 -2.11 -31.36
N ALA A 103 51.10 -3.12 -31.26
CA ALA A 103 50.06 -3.19 -30.23
C ALA A 103 50.67 -3.16 -28.82
N ILE A 104 51.69 -4.00 -28.55
CA ILE A 104 52.41 -4.03 -27.26
C ILE A 104 53.04 -2.67 -26.94
N SER A 105 53.76 -2.07 -27.88
CA SER A 105 54.42 -0.77 -27.69
C SER A 105 53.41 0.33 -27.32
N GLU A 106 52.22 0.28 -27.91
CA GLU A 106 51.16 1.26 -27.69
C GLU A 106 50.38 1.01 -26.42
N ALA A 107 50.23 -0.25 -26.00
CA ALA A 107 49.71 -0.64 -24.70
C ALA A 107 50.57 -0.05 -23.56
N ILE A 108 51.89 -0.24 -23.63
CA ILE A 108 52.84 0.29 -22.64
C ILE A 108 52.73 1.82 -22.56
N ARG A 109 52.57 2.48 -23.71
CA ARG A 109 52.38 3.93 -23.77
C ARG A 109 51.10 4.36 -23.08
N ILE A 110 49.99 3.66 -23.30
CA ILE A 110 48.69 3.95 -22.68
C ILE A 110 48.81 3.83 -21.16
N VAL A 111 49.39 2.74 -20.65
CA VAL A 111 49.56 2.56 -19.20
C VAL A 111 50.47 3.62 -18.60
N LYS A 112 51.58 3.98 -19.26
CA LYS A 112 52.44 5.07 -18.79
C LYS A 112 51.72 6.43 -18.74
N LYS A 113 50.66 6.62 -19.53
CA LYS A 113 49.90 7.86 -19.58
C LYS A 113 48.77 7.90 -18.55
N PHE A 114 48.08 6.78 -18.33
CA PHE A 114 46.85 6.74 -17.52
C PHE A 114 46.98 5.92 -16.22
N GLY A 115 48.05 5.16 -16.06
CA GLY A 115 48.28 4.25 -14.93
C GLY A 115 49.58 4.54 -14.19
N SER A 116 50.09 3.53 -13.48
CA SER A 116 51.32 3.60 -12.71
C SER A 116 52.55 3.28 -13.57
N LYS A 117 53.75 3.62 -13.06
CA LYS A 117 55.01 3.27 -13.74
C LYS A 117 55.24 1.77 -13.71
N GLU A 118 54.86 1.13 -12.62
CA GLU A 118 54.94 -0.30 -12.35
C GLU A 118 54.01 -1.08 -13.31
N GLY A 119 52.83 -0.54 -13.58
CA GLY A 119 51.85 -1.14 -14.50
C GLY A 119 52.38 -1.30 -15.92
N GLY A 120 53.26 -0.40 -16.37
CA GLY A 120 53.86 -0.50 -17.70
C GLY A 120 54.76 -1.72 -17.86
N ALA A 121 55.48 -2.12 -16.81
CA ALA A 121 56.31 -3.32 -16.81
C ALA A 121 55.45 -4.59 -16.72
N PHE A 122 54.40 -4.56 -15.90
CA PHE A 122 53.44 -5.64 -15.77
C PHE A 122 52.73 -5.94 -17.11
N VAL A 123 52.13 -4.93 -17.74
CA VAL A 123 51.43 -5.07 -19.02
C VAL A 123 52.37 -5.58 -20.11
N ASN A 124 53.60 -5.08 -20.16
CA ASN A 124 54.60 -5.58 -21.10
C ASN A 124 54.86 -7.08 -20.91
N ALA A 125 55.09 -7.52 -19.67
CA ALA A 125 55.43 -8.91 -19.39
C ALA A 125 54.27 -9.88 -19.74
N VAL A 126 53.02 -9.49 -19.45
CA VAL A 126 51.84 -10.29 -19.79
C VAL A 126 51.65 -10.36 -21.31
N LEU A 127 51.72 -9.24 -22.02
CA LEU A 127 51.54 -9.22 -23.46
C LEU A 127 52.67 -9.91 -24.21
N ASP A 128 53.92 -9.80 -23.75
CA ASP A 128 55.05 -10.54 -24.31
C ASP A 128 54.82 -12.06 -24.17
N THR A 129 54.30 -12.52 -23.04
CA THR A 129 53.97 -13.94 -22.83
C THR A 129 52.89 -14.40 -23.79
N ILE A 130 51.82 -13.61 -23.96
CA ILE A 130 50.73 -13.90 -24.90
C ILE A 130 51.27 -13.95 -26.34
N TYR A 131 52.09 -12.97 -26.72
CA TYR A 131 52.67 -12.87 -28.06
C TYR A 131 53.57 -14.07 -28.39
N GLN A 132 54.42 -14.50 -27.45
CA GLN A 132 55.27 -15.67 -27.67
C GLN A 132 54.45 -16.94 -27.82
N GLU A 133 53.42 -17.13 -27.00
CA GLU A 133 52.56 -18.30 -27.13
C GLU A 133 51.81 -18.28 -28.47
N ASP A 134 51.25 -17.15 -28.89
CA ASP A 134 50.57 -17.00 -30.18
C ASP A 134 51.50 -17.37 -31.37
N LEU A 135 52.75 -16.88 -31.35
CA LEU A 135 53.75 -17.21 -32.38
C LEU A 135 54.15 -18.70 -32.39
N LEU A 136 54.16 -19.35 -31.23
CA LEU A 136 54.56 -20.77 -31.08
C LEU A 136 53.41 -21.75 -31.35
N SER A 137 52.17 -21.29 -31.18
CA SER A 137 50.99 -22.13 -31.01
C SER A 137 49.81 -21.67 -31.88
N GLY A 138 50.04 -21.02 -33.03
CA GLY A 138 49.00 -20.39 -33.87
C GLY A 138 47.69 -21.20 -34.08
N ASP A 139 47.76 -22.53 -34.18
CA ASP A 139 46.56 -23.39 -34.24
C ASP A 139 46.02 -23.80 -32.84
N LYS A 140 46.88 -23.98 -31.84
CA LYS A 140 46.47 -24.36 -30.48
C LYS A 140 45.79 -23.23 -29.73
N LEU A 141 46.17 -21.96 -29.97
CA LEU A 141 45.50 -20.84 -29.32
C LEU A 141 44.05 -20.75 -29.81
N ALA A 142 43.80 -20.92 -31.10
CA ALA A 142 42.44 -20.99 -31.67
C ALA A 142 41.60 -22.12 -31.04
N VAL A 143 42.17 -23.33 -30.90
CA VAL A 143 41.47 -24.47 -30.27
C VAL A 143 41.18 -24.22 -28.79
N ILE A 144 42.12 -23.64 -28.04
CA ILE A 144 41.92 -23.32 -26.62
C ILE A 144 40.86 -22.24 -26.45
N LEU A 145 40.83 -21.26 -27.36
CA LEU A 145 39.79 -20.23 -27.37
C LEU A 145 38.42 -20.77 -27.70
N GLU A 146 38.32 -21.77 -28.58
CA GLU A 146 37.06 -22.46 -28.83
C GLU A 146 36.61 -23.26 -27.60
N GLU A 147 37.51 -24.04 -26.99
CA GLU A 147 37.17 -24.83 -25.80
C GLU A 147 36.77 -23.96 -24.60
N GLU A 148 37.50 -22.87 -24.33
CA GLU A 148 37.17 -21.97 -23.22
C GLU A 148 35.94 -21.11 -23.51
N ALA A 149 35.70 -20.71 -24.76
CA ALA A 149 34.47 -20.01 -25.14
C ALA A 149 33.23 -20.90 -24.97
N ILE A 150 33.31 -22.18 -25.33
CA ILE A 150 32.23 -23.15 -25.12
C ILE A 150 31.94 -23.30 -23.62
N LYS A 151 32.98 -23.39 -22.78
CA LYS A 151 32.83 -23.45 -21.32
C LYS A 151 32.20 -22.18 -20.76
N ALA A 152 32.64 -21.01 -21.19
CA ALA A 152 32.08 -19.73 -20.75
C ALA A 152 30.62 -19.53 -21.20
N GLU A 153 30.27 -19.97 -22.41
CA GLU A 153 28.89 -19.95 -22.89
C GLU A 153 28.00 -20.91 -22.09
N ALA A 154 28.51 -22.10 -21.74
CA ALA A 154 27.80 -23.05 -20.88
C ALA A 154 27.52 -22.46 -19.49
N ILE A 155 28.53 -21.83 -18.87
CA ILE A 155 28.38 -21.15 -17.56
C ILE A 155 27.34 -20.03 -17.66
N ARG A 156 27.39 -19.19 -18.69
CA ARG A 156 26.38 -18.12 -18.89
C ARG A 156 24.97 -18.67 -19.08
N LYS A 157 24.81 -19.78 -19.80
CA LYS A 157 23.51 -20.44 -19.96
C LYS A 157 22.99 -20.97 -18.62
N GLU A 158 23.86 -21.58 -17.84
CA GLU A 158 23.52 -22.07 -16.49
C GLU A 158 23.10 -20.92 -15.56
N GLU A 159 23.85 -19.81 -15.55
CA GLU A 159 23.51 -18.60 -14.78
C GLU A 159 22.19 -17.97 -15.25
N ALA A 160 21.95 -17.92 -16.56
CA ALA A 160 20.71 -17.40 -17.12
C ALA A 160 19.49 -18.26 -16.71
N ILE A 161 19.61 -19.58 -16.79
CA ILE A 161 18.57 -20.53 -16.35
C ILE A 161 18.32 -20.34 -14.86
N LYS A 162 19.38 -20.24 -14.05
CA LYS A 162 19.25 -20.03 -12.60
C LYS A 162 18.54 -18.71 -12.27
N ALA A 163 18.82 -17.65 -13.02
CA ALA A 163 18.15 -16.36 -12.87
C ALA A 163 16.68 -16.40 -13.30
N GLU A 164 16.34 -17.19 -14.33
CA GLU A 164 14.96 -17.40 -14.77
C GLU A 164 14.15 -18.17 -13.71
N ILE A 165 14.70 -19.27 -13.19
CA ILE A 165 14.08 -20.04 -12.09
C ILE A 165 13.83 -19.15 -10.88
N LEU A 166 14.83 -18.35 -10.47
CA LEU A 166 14.67 -17.45 -9.32
C LEU A 166 13.53 -16.44 -9.53
N ARG A 167 13.37 -15.91 -10.75
CA ARG A 167 12.27 -14.98 -11.06
C ARG A 167 10.91 -15.66 -11.03
N GLU A 168 10.80 -16.90 -11.51
CA GLU A 168 9.57 -17.67 -11.42
C GLU A 168 9.20 -17.98 -9.97
N GLU A 169 10.18 -18.37 -9.14
CA GLU A 169 9.99 -18.58 -7.71
C GLU A 169 9.54 -17.29 -7.00
N GLU A 170 10.20 -16.16 -7.26
CA GLU A 170 9.82 -14.85 -6.71
C GLU A 170 8.42 -14.41 -7.15
N ALA A 171 8.01 -14.71 -8.38
CA ALA A 171 6.68 -14.40 -8.88
C ALA A 171 5.60 -15.25 -8.19
N ALA A 172 5.85 -16.56 -8.00
CA ALA A 172 4.94 -17.45 -7.30
C ALA A 172 4.74 -17.04 -5.84
N ILE A 173 5.83 -16.69 -5.14
CA ILE A 173 5.76 -16.17 -3.76
C ILE A 173 4.89 -14.92 -3.70
N ARG A 174 5.04 -13.99 -4.65
CA ARG A 174 4.24 -12.76 -4.68
C ARG A 174 2.76 -13.03 -4.88
N GLU A 175 2.40 -13.96 -5.75
CA GLU A 175 1.01 -14.34 -5.98
C GLU A 175 0.37 -14.95 -4.71
N GLU A 176 1.13 -15.79 -4.00
CA GLU A 176 0.69 -16.36 -2.73
C GLU A 176 0.52 -15.29 -1.64
N GLU A 177 1.47 -14.35 -1.52
CA GLU A 177 1.37 -13.21 -0.59
C GLU A 177 0.16 -12.32 -0.90
N GLU A 178 -0.12 -12.05 -2.18
CA GLU A 178 -1.29 -11.27 -2.61
C GLU A 178 -2.60 -11.98 -2.26
N ALA A 179 -2.66 -13.30 -2.42
CA ALA A 179 -3.83 -14.10 -2.04
C ALA A 179 -4.09 -14.07 -0.53
N ILE A 180 -3.04 -14.27 0.28
CA ILE A 180 -3.14 -14.18 1.75
C ILE A 180 -3.61 -12.79 2.17
N ARG A 181 -3.05 -11.74 1.56
CA ARG A 181 -3.44 -10.35 1.86
C ARG A 181 -4.91 -10.09 1.51
N ALA A 182 -5.40 -10.63 0.40
CA ALA A 182 -6.80 -10.51 0.01
C ALA A 182 -7.74 -11.25 0.97
N GLU A 183 -7.33 -12.40 1.50
CA GLU A 183 -8.10 -13.16 2.50
C GLU A 183 -8.20 -12.39 3.82
N ILE A 184 -7.08 -11.85 4.31
CA ILE A 184 -7.06 -11.00 5.52
C ILE A 184 -8.01 -9.80 5.36
N LEU A 185 -7.98 -9.12 4.22
CA LEU A 185 -8.86 -7.97 3.98
C LEU A 185 -10.35 -8.35 4.00
N ARG A 186 -10.71 -9.56 3.54
CA ARG A 186 -12.09 -10.05 3.62
C ARG A 186 -12.49 -10.35 5.06
N GLU A 187 -11.61 -10.98 5.83
CA GLU A 187 -11.87 -11.21 7.26
C GLU A 187 -12.03 -9.89 8.02
N GLU A 188 -11.20 -8.89 7.74
CA GLU A 188 -11.33 -7.55 8.32
C GLU A 188 -12.64 -6.85 7.94
N GLU A 189 -13.15 -7.08 6.72
CA GLU A 189 -14.44 -6.55 6.26
C GLU A 189 -15.61 -7.21 7.01
N ILE A 190 -15.59 -8.53 7.16
CA ILE A 190 -16.60 -9.27 7.94
C ILE A 190 -16.63 -8.78 9.39
N ILE A 191 -15.46 -8.64 10.03
CA ILE A 191 -15.39 -8.13 11.41
C ILE A 191 -16.01 -6.73 11.50
N ARG A 192 -15.79 -5.87 10.50
CA ARG A 192 -16.37 -4.52 10.48
C ARG A 192 -17.90 -4.57 10.35
N GLU A 193 -18.44 -5.43 9.49
CA GLU A 193 -19.88 -5.63 9.36
C GLU A 193 -20.49 -6.17 10.65
N GLU A 194 -19.84 -7.13 11.33
CA GLU A 194 -20.28 -7.65 12.63
C GLU A 194 -20.29 -6.54 13.70
N GLU A 195 -19.27 -5.68 13.74
CA GLU A 195 -19.23 -4.52 14.64
C GLU A 195 -20.36 -3.52 14.36
N GLU A 196 -20.75 -3.34 13.10
CA GLU A 196 -21.85 -2.45 12.70
C GLU A 196 -23.20 -3.02 13.15
N ILE A 197 -23.43 -4.31 12.92
CA ILE A 197 -24.64 -5.01 13.38
C ILE A 197 -24.77 -4.90 14.89
N MET A 198 -23.70 -5.12 15.66
CA MET A 198 -23.76 -4.99 17.12
C MET A 198 -24.13 -3.56 17.57
N ARG A 199 -23.70 -2.53 16.84
CA ARG A 199 -24.08 -1.14 17.16
C ARG A 199 -25.56 -0.87 16.88
N GLU A 200 -26.08 -1.40 15.77
CA GLU A 200 -27.51 -1.29 15.44
C GLU A 200 -28.37 -2.04 16.47
N GLU A 201 -27.96 -3.24 16.88
CA GLU A 201 -28.65 -3.99 17.94
C GLU A 201 -28.66 -3.24 19.27
N GLU A 202 -27.54 -2.60 19.65
CA GLU A 202 -27.49 -1.74 20.84
C GLU A 202 -28.41 -0.52 20.73
N GLU A 203 -28.58 0.05 19.54
CA GLU A 203 -29.47 1.20 19.31
C GLU A 203 -30.94 0.79 19.43
N ILE A 204 -31.32 -0.33 18.80
CA ILE A 204 -32.68 -0.90 18.92
C ILE A 204 -33.02 -1.19 20.39
N MET A 205 -32.09 -1.80 21.13
CA MET A 205 -32.29 -2.06 22.56
C MET A 205 -32.54 -0.77 23.36
N ARG A 206 -31.87 0.34 23.02
CA ARG A 206 -32.11 1.64 23.68
C ARG A 206 -33.47 2.21 23.31
N GLU A 207 -33.87 2.13 22.04
CA GLU A 207 -35.19 2.59 21.60
C GLU A 207 -36.32 1.78 22.25
N GLU A 208 -36.17 0.46 22.36
CA GLU A 208 -37.13 -0.40 23.06
C GLU A 208 -37.23 -0.04 24.55
N GLU A 209 -36.10 0.24 25.22
CA GLU A 209 -36.11 0.72 26.61
C GLU A 209 -36.81 2.08 26.75
N GLU A 210 -36.63 2.99 25.81
CA GLU A 210 -37.32 4.30 25.80
C GLU A 210 -38.82 4.14 25.59
N LEU A 211 -39.24 3.33 24.63
CA LEU A 211 -40.66 3.03 24.39
C LEU A 211 -41.34 2.41 25.62
N MET A 212 -40.66 1.48 26.31
CA MET A 212 -41.18 0.91 27.54
C MET A 212 -41.36 1.97 28.63
N ARG A 213 -40.45 2.94 28.74
CA ARG A 213 -40.59 4.06 29.69
C ARG A 213 -41.76 4.97 29.32
N GLU A 214 -41.93 5.30 28.04
CA GLU A 214 -43.06 6.10 27.56
C GLU A 214 -44.41 5.39 27.80
N GLU A 215 -44.48 4.07 27.58
CA GLU A 215 -45.68 3.27 27.86
C GLU A 215 -46.00 3.26 29.36
N GLU A 216 -44.99 3.11 30.23
CA GLU A 216 -45.16 3.23 31.68
C GLU A 216 -45.66 4.63 32.10
N GLU A 217 -45.17 5.69 31.46
CA GLU A 217 -45.65 7.07 31.73
C GLU A 217 -47.10 7.26 31.28
N LEU A 218 -47.47 6.80 30.08
CA LEU A 218 -48.85 6.86 29.58
C LEU A 218 -49.82 6.09 30.49
N MET A 219 -49.42 4.93 30.99
CA MET A 219 -50.22 4.14 31.94
C MET A 219 -50.45 4.91 33.25
N ARG A 220 -49.44 5.62 33.76
CA ARG A 220 -49.58 6.47 34.95
C ARG A 220 -50.50 7.66 34.68
N ASP A 221 -50.36 8.31 33.52
CA ASP A 221 -51.22 9.43 33.13
C ASP A 221 -52.68 8.99 32.97
N GLU A 222 -52.94 7.80 32.41
CA GLU A 222 -54.30 7.25 32.31
C GLU A 222 -54.89 6.91 33.69
N GLU A 223 -54.08 6.41 34.62
CA GLU A 223 -54.50 6.16 36.01
C GLU A 223 -54.89 7.48 36.71
N ILE A 224 -54.06 8.53 36.58
CA ILE A 224 -54.37 9.86 37.12
C ILE A 224 -55.68 10.40 36.53
N MET A 225 -55.90 10.25 35.22
CA MET A 225 -57.13 10.70 34.57
C MET A 225 -58.37 9.97 35.09
N ARG A 226 -58.26 8.66 35.39
CA ARG A 226 -59.36 7.89 35.99
C ARG A 226 -59.64 8.34 37.44
N GLU A 227 -58.61 8.64 38.22
CA GLU A 227 -58.76 9.19 39.57
C GLU A 227 -59.42 10.58 39.53
N ASP A 228 -59.00 11.46 38.61
CA ASP A 228 -59.60 12.79 38.39
C ASP A 228 -61.07 12.70 37.96
N GLU A 229 -61.42 11.75 37.09
CA GLU A 229 -62.81 11.51 36.67
C GLU A 229 -63.67 11.00 37.83
N ALA A 230 -63.16 10.05 38.63
CA ALA A 230 -63.83 9.57 39.82
C ALA A 230 -64.04 10.68 40.86
N MET A 231 -63.06 11.56 41.07
CA MET A 231 -63.22 12.73 41.94
C MET A 231 -64.31 13.68 41.43
N ARG A 232 -64.40 13.91 40.11
CA ARG A 232 -65.48 14.74 39.53
C ARG A 232 -66.86 14.10 39.70
N GLU A 233 -66.97 12.78 39.58
CA GLU A 233 -68.22 12.06 39.83
C GLU A 233 -68.63 12.17 41.31
N ASP A 234 -67.67 12.02 42.23
CA ASP A 234 -67.89 12.20 43.67
C ASP A 234 -68.29 13.65 44.00
N GLU A 235 -67.63 14.66 43.43
CA GLU A 235 -68.01 16.06 43.59
C GLU A 235 -69.43 16.34 43.06
N ALA A 236 -69.79 15.75 41.92
CA ALA A 236 -71.15 15.87 41.36
C ALA A 236 -72.20 15.14 42.23
N ALA A 237 -71.84 14.00 42.82
CA ALA A 237 -72.70 13.27 43.76
C ALA A 237 -72.92 14.06 45.06
N VAL A 238 -71.88 14.71 45.58
CA VAL A 238 -71.99 15.60 46.74
C VAL A 238 -72.87 16.81 46.41
N ALA A 239 -72.65 17.46 45.25
CA ALA A 239 -73.47 18.59 44.82
C ALA A 239 -74.95 18.22 44.65
N THR A 240 -75.25 17.02 44.13
CA THR A 240 -76.64 16.54 44.01
C THR A 240 -77.26 16.21 45.37
N GLN A 241 -76.49 15.67 46.32
CA GLN A 241 -76.95 15.50 47.71
C GLN A 241 -77.19 16.83 48.42
N GLU A 242 -76.36 17.85 48.23
CA GLU A 242 -76.61 19.19 48.77
C GLU A 242 -77.88 19.81 48.18
N VAL A 243 -78.10 19.67 46.86
CA VAL A 243 -79.34 20.12 46.22
C VAL A 243 -80.55 19.36 46.75
N ALA A 244 -80.44 18.05 46.98
CA ALA A 244 -81.53 17.26 47.57
C ALA A 244 -81.81 17.67 49.02
N ALA A 245 -80.78 17.86 49.84
CA ALA A 245 -80.91 18.27 51.24
C ALA A 245 -81.54 19.66 51.37
N THR A 246 -81.16 20.61 50.51
CA THR A 246 -81.81 21.94 50.47
C THR A 246 -83.26 21.86 49.99
N HIS A 247 -83.61 20.88 49.16
CA HIS A 247 -84.99 20.63 48.75
C HIS A 247 -85.81 19.99 49.88
N ASP A 248 -85.25 19.05 50.63
CA ASP A 248 -85.88 18.45 51.80
C ASP A 248 -86.06 19.46 52.95
N GLU A 249 -85.10 20.38 53.14
CA GLU A 249 -85.25 21.51 54.08
C GLU A 249 -86.37 22.47 53.66
N ALA A 250 -86.53 22.71 52.36
CA ALA A 250 -87.63 23.49 51.82
C ALA A 250 -88.98 22.78 52.01
N ALA A 251 -89.03 21.45 51.83
CA ALA A 251 -90.23 20.66 52.06
C ALA A 251 -90.62 20.59 53.56
N ALA A 252 -89.66 20.44 54.46
CA ALA A 252 -89.89 20.42 55.90
C ALA A 252 -90.31 21.80 56.47
N THR A 253 -89.95 22.89 55.77
CA THR A 253 -90.47 24.22 56.10
C THR A 253 -91.89 24.44 55.57
N GLU A 254 -92.27 23.85 54.43
CA GLU A 254 -93.67 23.85 53.97
C GLU A 254 -94.57 23.00 54.89
N GLU A 255 -94.12 21.82 55.34
CA GLU A 255 -94.90 20.94 56.23
C GLU A 255 -95.12 21.55 57.63
N ASN A 256 -94.12 22.23 58.19
CA ASN A 256 -94.29 22.97 59.46
C ASN A 256 -95.27 24.16 59.34
N VAL A 257 -95.37 24.77 58.16
CA VAL A 257 -96.38 25.82 57.90
C VAL A 257 -97.78 25.19 57.83
N GLU A 258 -97.91 23.99 57.28
CA GLU A 258 -99.18 23.27 57.18
C GLU A 258 -99.66 22.75 58.55
N GLU A 259 -98.78 22.22 59.39
CA GLU A 259 -99.12 21.72 60.74
C GLU A 259 -99.53 22.87 61.69
N ALA A 260 -98.90 24.05 61.57
CA ALA A 260 -99.31 25.25 62.32
C ALA A 260 -100.72 25.74 61.93
N THR A 261 -101.18 25.47 60.70
CA THR A 261 -102.54 25.84 60.27
C THR A 261 -103.62 24.84 60.72
N GLN A 262 -103.25 23.60 61.08
CA GLN A 262 -104.18 22.60 61.58
C GLN A 262 -104.44 22.71 63.08
N ASP A 263 -103.48 23.21 63.87
CA ASP A 263 -103.65 23.43 65.31
C ASP A 263 -104.61 24.60 65.62
N GLU A 264 -104.79 25.54 64.68
CA GLU A 264 -105.77 26.63 64.81
C GLU A 264 -107.21 26.14 64.54
N ALA A 265 -107.42 25.13 63.69
CA ALA A 265 -108.73 24.61 63.34
C ALA A 265 -109.35 23.66 64.39
N ALA A 266 -108.53 22.98 65.20
CA ALA A 266 -109.01 22.06 66.24
C ALA A 266 -109.56 22.75 67.50
N THR A 267 -109.32 24.07 67.66
CA THR A 267 -109.87 24.84 68.79
C THR A 267 -111.29 25.36 68.55
N GLU A 268 -111.82 25.26 67.32
CA GLU A 268 -113.15 25.81 66.97
C GLU A 268 -114.29 24.77 67.05
N GLU A 269 -114.01 23.46 67.03
CA GLU A 269 -115.06 22.41 67.00
C GLU A 269 -115.48 21.88 68.38
N ALA A 270 -114.72 22.17 69.45
CA ALA A 270 -115.07 21.75 70.82
C ALA A 270 -116.06 22.71 71.54
N ALA A 271 -116.45 23.83 70.91
CA ALA A 271 -117.33 24.84 71.51
C ALA A 271 -118.83 24.67 71.17
N THR A 272 -119.22 23.65 70.40
CA THR A 272 -120.61 23.50 69.90
C THR A 272 -121.42 22.33 70.48
N GLU A 273 -120.89 21.58 71.45
CA GLU A 273 -121.63 20.49 72.14
C GLU A 273 -122.07 20.86 73.58
N GLU A 274 -122.19 22.16 73.89
CA GLU A 274 -122.70 22.70 75.18
C GLU A 274 -124.13 23.27 75.08
N ALA A 275 -124.96 22.81 74.13
CA ALA A 275 -126.29 23.40 73.89
C ALA A 275 -127.46 22.41 73.72
N ALA A 276 -127.29 21.11 73.99
CA ALA A 276 -128.34 20.12 73.72
C ALA A 276 -128.54 19.05 74.81
N THR A 277 -128.47 19.42 76.10
CA THR A 277 -129.12 18.66 77.19
C THR A 277 -129.53 19.59 78.34
N GLU A 278 -130.41 20.55 78.05
CA GLU A 278 -131.21 21.28 79.06
C GLU A 278 -132.68 21.34 78.59
N GLU A 279 -133.29 20.18 78.34
CA GLU A 279 -134.75 20.00 78.22
C GLU A 279 -135.16 18.58 78.65
N ALA A 280 -134.85 18.26 79.91
CA ALA A 280 -135.47 17.20 80.72
C ALA A 280 -135.37 17.59 82.21
N ALA A 281 -135.80 18.82 82.49
CA ALA A 281 -136.24 19.32 83.78
C ALA A 281 -137.41 20.31 83.56
N ALA A 282 -138.41 19.81 82.83
CA ALA A 282 -139.84 20.09 82.95
C ALA A 282 -140.60 18.90 82.35
#